data_AF-A0A179BQL5-F1
#
_entry.id   AF-A0A179BQL5-F1
#
_cell.length_a   1.000
_cell.length_b   1.000
_cell.length_c   1.000
_cell.angle_alpha   90.00
_cell.angle_beta   90.00
_cell.angle_gamma   90.00
#
_symmetry.space_group_name_H-M   'P 1'
#
loop_
_entity.id
_entity.type
_entity.pdbx_description
1 polymer ?
#
loop_
_entity_poly.entity_id
_entity_poly.type
_entity_poly.pdbx_seq_one_letter_code
_entity_poly.pdbx_strand_id
1 'polypeptide(L)'
;MHIADTFESTILPALISIGLLLKYWRQVKDQQIILGFLFFAVTMGLFTQYWGITGLHLFTGGFVIWPVLVLLLGDRFPWPLAYPLTFIGTLIPDLYGAGIAADWQSGWFFGVGGAGFLDGLFLVPLETLMAAAILSKFGIFMRKRGYFSRRMNLEKDAYPEDKDRRAR
;
A
#
# COMPACT_ATOMS: atom_id res chain seq x y z
N MET A 1 16.42 29.22 -6.46
CA MET A 1 15.60 28.50 -5.48
C MET A 1 15.21 27.19 -6.14
N HIS A 2 15.32 26.00 -5.51
CA HIS A 2 14.97 24.64 -6.03
C HIS A 2 16.10 23.57 -6.08
N ILE A 3 16.91 23.45 -5.04
CA ILE A 3 17.67 22.20 -4.77
C ILE A 3 17.32 21.65 -3.38
N ALA A 4 17.06 22.54 -2.42
CA ALA A 4 16.55 22.15 -1.10
C ALA A 4 15.15 21.47 -1.19
N ASP A 5 14.24 22.02 -1.98
CA ASP A 5 12.86 21.50 -2.09
C ASP A 5 12.80 20.07 -2.66
N THR A 6 13.67 19.75 -3.62
CA THR A 6 13.74 18.42 -4.25
C THR A 6 14.42 17.37 -3.37
N PHE A 7 15.32 17.79 -2.49
CA PHE A 7 16.00 16.88 -1.56
C PHE A 7 15.05 16.38 -0.47
N GLU A 8 14.16 17.25 0.04
CA GLU A 8 13.23 16.90 1.12
C GLU A 8 12.00 16.12 0.63
N SER A 9 11.45 16.46 -0.53
CA SER A 9 10.17 15.91 -0.99
C SER A 9 10.22 14.44 -1.44
N THR A 10 11.37 13.94 -1.88
CA THR A 10 11.47 12.60 -2.52
C THR A 10 12.42 11.68 -1.76
N ILE A 11 13.57 12.18 -1.31
CA ILE A 11 14.56 11.35 -0.61
C ILE A 11 14.04 10.97 0.77
N LEU A 12 13.41 11.89 1.49
CA LEU A 12 12.88 11.62 2.82
C LEU A 12 11.79 10.52 2.81
N PRO A 13 10.71 10.60 2.01
CA PRO A 13 9.74 9.51 1.93
C PRO A 13 10.34 8.18 1.45
N ALA A 14 11.35 8.20 0.58
CA ALA A 14 12.07 7.00 0.17
C ALA A 14 12.86 6.38 1.35
N LEU A 15 13.60 7.19 2.12
CA LEU A 15 14.35 6.74 3.30
C LEU A 15 13.40 6.20 4.39
N ILE A 16 12.29 6.90 4.64
CA ILE A 16 11.25 6.42 5.57
C ILE A 16 10.69 5.07 5.09
N SER A 17 10.38 4.96 3.80
CA SER A 17 9.87 3.73 3.22
C SER A 17 10.84 2.56 3.38
N ILE A 18 12.12 2.78 3.10
CA ILE A 18 13.19 1.78 3.30
C ILE A 18 13.27 1.39 4.77
N GLY A 19 13.30 2.36 5.69
CA GLY A 19 13.37 2.10 7.13
C GLY A 19 12.18 1.27 7.64
N LEU A 20 10.97 1.60 7.21
CA LEU A 20 9.74 0.86 7.56
C LEU A 20 9.74 -0.55 6.95
N LEU A 21 10.14 -0.69 5.69
CA LEU A 21 10.27 -2.01 5.06
C LEU A 21 11.28 -2.87 5.81
N LEU A 22 12.49 -2.40 6.04
CA LEU A 22 13.52 -3.17 6.76
C LEU A 22 13.06 -3.61 8.16
N LYS A 23 12.35 -2.73 8.86
CA LYS A 23 11.84 -3.00 10.22
C LYS A 23 10.69 -4.00 10.25
N TYR A 24 9.73 -3.89 9.33
CA TYR A 24 8.46 -4.61 9.41
C TYR A 24 8.28 -5.72 8.39
N TRP A 25 9.10 -5.80 7.33
CA TRP A 25 8.95 -6.78 6.25
C TRP A 25 8.95 -8.23 6.74
N ARG A 26 9.82 -8.54 7.71
CA ARG A 26 9.93 -9.88 8.31
C ARG A 26 8.71 -10.28 9.15
N GLN A 27 7.84 -9.35 9.52
CA GLN A 27 6.64 -9.61 10.31
C GLN A 27 5.42 -9.95 9.44
N VAL A 28 5.53 -9.75 8.12
CA VAL A 28 4.46 -10.04 7.17
C VAL A 28 4.31 -11.54 6.98
N LYS A 29 3.10 -12.06 7.18
CA LYS A 29 2.79 -13.49 6.95
C LYS A 29 2.20 -13.78 5.58
N ASP A 30 1.38 -12.88 5.06
CA ASP A 30 0.64 -13.06 3.80
C ASP A 30 1.34 -12.34 2.62
N GLN A 31 2.64 -12.59 2.43
CA GLN A 31 3.47 -11.85 1.47
C GLN A 31 2.96 -11.94 0.02
N GLN A 32 2.48 -13.10 -0.42
CA GLN A 32 1.95 -13.28 -1.77
C GLN A 32 0.71 -12.41 -2.02
N ILE A 33 -0.18 -12.30 -1.04
CA ILE A 33 -1.38 -11.47 -1.13
C ILE A 33 -0.97 -10.00 -1.24
N ILE A 34 -0.04 -9.55 -0.38
CA ILE A 34 0.45 -8.18 -0.36
C ILE A 34 1.16 -7.82 -1.68
N LEU A 35 2.01 -8.71 -2.20
CA LEU A 35 2.66 -8.51 -3.49
C LEU A 35 1.66 -8.50 -4.65
N GLY A 36 0.64 -9.36 -4.61
CA GLY A 36 -0.44 -9.37 -5.60
C GLY A 36 -1.23 -8.06 -5.62
N PHE A 37 -1.57 -7.52 -4.45
CA PHE A 37 -2.23 -6.22 -4.34
C PHE A 37 -1.31 -5.05 -4.74
N LEU A 38 -0.01 -5.14 -4.44
CA LEU A 38 0.97 -4.15 -4.90
C LEU A 38 1.05 -4.14 -6.43
N PHE A 39 1.17 -5.32 -7.04
CA PHE A 39 1.19 -5.47 -8.49
C PHE A 39 -0.10 -4.95 -9.13
N PHE A 40 -1.25 -5.25 -8.53
CA PHE A 40 -2.54 -4.71 -8.96
C PHE A 40 -2.57 -3.17 -8.88
N ALA A 41 -2.14 -2.59 -7.75
CA ALA A 41 -2.11 -1.15 -7.56
C ALA A 41 -1.21 -0.45 -8.59
N VAL A 42 0.00 -0.98 -8.82
CA VAL A 42 0.93 -0.47 -9.84
C VAL A 42 0.33 -0.58 -11.24
N THR A 43 -0.24 -1.74 -11.59
CA THR A 43 -0.83 -1.96 -12.92
C THR A 43 -2.00 -1.01 -13.16
N MET A 44 -2.92 -0.89 -12.21
CA MET A 44 -4.02 0.08 -12.26
C MET A 44 -3.50 1.53 -12.33
N GLY A 45 -2.41 1.82 -11.63
CA GLY A 45 -1.66 3.07 -11.74
C GLY A 45 -1.27 3.41 -13.17
N LEU A 46 -0.52 2.49 -13.79
CA LEU A 46 -0.05 2.63 -15.16
C LEU A 46 -1.20 2.84 -16.16
N PHE A 47 -2.27 2.05 -16.05
CA PHE A 47 -3.44 2.20 -16.91
C PHE A 47 -4.12 3.56 -16.69
N THR A 48 -4.53 3.89 -15.47
CA THR A 48 -5.35 5.09 -15.21
C THR A 48 -4.60 6.41 -15.45
N GLN A 49 -3.30 6.44 -15.19
CA GLN A 49 -2.44 7.59 -15.51
C GLN A 49 -2.33 7.80 -17.02
N TYR A 50 -2.18 6.72 -17.80
CA TYR A 50 -2.15 6.77 -19.26
C TYR A 50 -3.46 7.31 -19.86
N TRP A 51 -4.62 7.02 -19.24
CA TRP A 51 -5.93 7.48 -19.72
C TRP A 51 -6.33 8.89 -19.23
N GLY A 52 -5.43 9.64 -18.57
CA GLY A 52 -5.72 11.00 -18.10
C GLY A 52 -6.73 11.06 -16.95
N ILE A 53 -7.08 9.93 -16.35
CA ILE A 53 -7.96 9.84 -15.18
C ILE A 53 -7.08 10.09 -13.95
N THR A 54 -6.72 11.36 -13.78
CA THR A 54 -5.81 11.84 -12.73
C THR A 54 -6.38 11.56 -11.34
N GLY A 55 -5.54 11.01 -10.44
CA GLY A 55 -5.87 10.80 -9.02
C GLY A 55 -6.54 9.47 -8.65
N LEU A 56 -7.12 8.72 -9.60
CA LEU A 56 -7.84 7.48 -9.29
C LEU A 56 -6.91 6.34 -8.83
N HIS A 57 -5.69 6.28 -9.35
CA HIS A 57 -4.65 5.36 -8.88
C HIS A 57 -4.11 5.69 -7.49
N LEU A 58 -4.00 6.98 -7.16
CA LEU A 58 -3.60 7.43 -5.83
C LEU A 58 -4.66 7.02 -4.79
N PHE A 59 -5.95 7.18 -5.15
CA PHE A 59 -7.07 6.85 -4.27
C PHE A 59 -7.26 5.35 -4.07
N THR A 60 -7.29 4.56 -5.15
CA THR A 60 -7.52 3.10 -5.05
C THR A 60 -6.29 2.37 -4.50
N GLY A 61 -5.10 2.73 -4.99
CA GLY A 61 -3.83 2.14 -4.56
C GLY A 61 -3.45 2.51 -3.13
N GLY A 62 -3.52 3.79 -2.76
CA GLY A 62 -3.14 4.28 -1.44
C GLY A 62 -4.26 4.12 -0.41
N PHE A 63 -5.38 4.80 -0.61
CA PHE A 63 -6.38 4.96 0.45
C PHE A 63 -7.30 3.76 0.67
N VAL A 64 -7.49 2.91 -0.33
CA VAL A 64 -8.46 1.81 -0.23
C VAL A 64 -7.77 0.50 0.09
N ILE A 65 -6.82 0.06 -0.75
CA ILE A 65 -6.23 -1.28 -0.64
C ILE A 65 -5.52 -1.49 0.69
N TRP A 66 -4.56 -0.63 1.05
CA TRP A 66 -3.73 -0.86 2.23
C TRP A 66 -4.48 -0.75 3.55
N PRO A 67 -5.31 0.29 3.79
CA PRO A 67 -6.07 0.40 5.04
C PRO A 67 -7.06 -0.75 5.21
N VAL A 68 -7.72 -1.19 4.13
CA VAL A 68 -8.63 -2.36 4.17
C VAL A 68 -7.85 -3.64 4.45
N LEU A 69 -6.68 -3.85 3.84
CA LEU A 69 -5.84 -5.01 4.17
C LEU A 69 -5.38 -5.00 5.62
N VAL A 70 -5.07 -3.83 6.20
CA VAL A 70 -4.77 -3.73 7.64
C VAL A 70 -5.97 -4.15 8.49
N LEU A 71 -7.18 -3.74 8.11
CA LEU A 71 -8.40 -4.14 8.80
C LEU A 71 -8.58 -5.67 8.76
N LEU A 72 -8.48 -6.26 7.57
CA LEU A 72 -8.78 -7.67 7.29
C LEU A 72 -7.69 -8.63 7.79
N LEU A 73 -6.42 -8.31 7.54
CA LEU A 73 -5.29 -9.18 7.88
C LEU A 73 -4.84 -9.00 9.35
N GLY A 74 -5.12 -7.84 9.95
CA GLY A 74 -4.81 -7.55 11.34
C GLY A 74 -3.32 -7.73 11.62
N ASP A 75 -3.00 -8.55 12.63
CA ASP A 75 -1.61 -8.76 13.08
C ASP A 75 -0.71 -9.44 12.02
N ARG A 76 -1.30 -9.97 10.94
CA ARG A 76 -0.55 -10.56 9.81
C ARG A 76 0.02 -9.52 8.86
N PHE A 77 -0.49 -8.29 8.91
CA PHE A 77 -0.03 -7.16 8.12
C PHE A 77 0.22 -5.95 9.04
N PRO A 78 1.49 -5.67 9.39
CA PRO A 78 1.84 -4.51 10.19
C PRO A 78 1.38 -3.22 9.50
N TRP A 79 0.47 -2.48 10.14
CA TRP A 79 -0.07 -1.24 9.59
C TRP A 79 0.98 -0.20 9.16
N PRO A 80 2.20 -0.10 9.75
CA PRO A 80 3.20 0.83 9.25
C PRO A 80 3.68 0.54 7.83
N LEU A 81 3.53 -0.70 7.34
CA LEU A 81 3.87 -1.06 5.96
C LEU A 81 2.91 -0.47 4.92
N ALA A 82 1.74 0.04 5.33
CA ALA A 82 0.85 0.75 4.42
C ALA A 82 1.54 1.95 3.77
N TYR A 83 2.43 2.65 4.50
CA TYR A 83 3.20 3.78 3.98
C TYR A 83 4.12 3.38 2.81
N PRO A 84 5.14 2.50 3.00
CA PRO A 84 6.05 2.15 1.92
C PRO A 84 5.36 1.47 0.74
N LEU A 85 4.29 0.70 0.98
CA LEU A 85 3.57 0.03 -0.09
C LEU A 85 2.74 1.01 -0.93
N THR A 86 2.18 2.04 -0.31
CA THR A 86 1.56 3.16 -1.03
C THR A 86 2.60 3.92 -1.82
N PHE A 87 3.72 4.29 -1.18
CA PHE A 87 4.79 5.03 -1.81
C PHE A 87 5.34 4.32 -3.06
N ILE A 88 5.62 3.02 -2.97
CA ILE A 88 6.05 2.22 -4.12
C ILE A 88 4.95 2.14 -5.19
N GLY A 89 3.70 1.92 -4.75
CA GLY A 89 2.54 1.80 -5.63
C GLY A 89 2.26 3.06 -6.45
N THR A 90 2.61 4.24 -5.93
CA THR A 90 2.48 5.53 -6.64
C THR A 90 3.74 5.90 -7.41
N LEU A 91 4.93 5.62 -6.86
CA LEU A 91 6.21 5.97 -7.47
C LEU A 91 6.44 5.27 -8.82
N ILE A 92 6.10 3.99 -8.94
CA ILE A 92 6.36 3.23 -10.17
C ILE A 92 5.54 3.78 -11.36
N PRO A 93 4.20 3.93 -11.26
CA PRO A 93 3.41 4.58 -12.31
C PRO A 93 3.93 5.97 -12.68
N ASP A 94 4.28 6.78 -11.68
CA ASP A 94 4.76 8.13 -11.90
C ASP A 94 6.10 8.17 -12.65
N LEU A 95 7.06 7.31 -12.30
CA LEU A 95 8.33 7.18 -13.04
C LEU A 95 8.10 6.69 -14.48
N TYR A 96 7.15 5.79 -14.68
CA TYR A 96 6.81 5.29 -16.01
C TYR A 96 6.17 6.38 -16.89
N GLY A 97 5.19 7.11 -16.36
CA GLY A 97 4.55 8.23 -17.05
C GLY A 97 5.55 9.33 -17.40
N ALA A 98 6.46 9.65 -16.48
CA ALA A 98 7.56 10.57 -16.71
C ALA A 98 8.50 10.12 -17.83
N GLY A 99 8.87 8.83 -17.85
CA GLY A 99 9.72 8.25 -18.88
C GLY A 99 9.10 8.32 -20.28
N ILE A 100 7.81 7.98 -20.41
CA ILE A 100 7.09 8.10 -21.69
C ILE A 100 7.05 9.56 -22.16
N ALA A 101 6.75 10.49 -21.26
CA ALA A 101 6.69 11.91 -21.62
C ALA A 101 8.05 12.45 -22.09
N ALA A 102 9.15 12.02 -21.44
CA ALA A 102 10.50 12.40 -21.83
C ALA A 102 10.88 11.86 -23.23
N ASP A 103 10.52 10.60 -23.53
CA ASP A 103 10.74 9.97 -24.83
C ASP A 103 10.02 10.72 -25.96
N TRP A 104 8.75 11.09 -25.74
CA TRP A 104 7.94 11.77 -26.76
C TRP A 104 8.36 13.22 -27.04
N GLN A 105 9.04 13.88 -26.09
CA GLN A 105 9.43 15.29 -26.21
C GLN A 105 10.91 15.51 -26.51
N SER A 106 11.67 14.44 -26.82
CA SER A 106 13.09 14.51 -27.23
C SER A 106 13.99 15.32 -26.28
N GLY A 107 13.77 15.22 -24.96
CA GLY A 107 14.49 16.00 -23.96
C GLY A 107 14.53 15.37 -22.57
N TRP A 108 15.47 15.83 -21.73
CA TRP A 108 15.52 15.47 -20.31
C TRP A 108 14.44 16.21 -19.56
N PHE A 109 13.40 15.50 -19.11
CA PHE A 109 12.36 16.08 -18.29
C PHE A 109 12.83 16.23 -16.83
N PHE A 110 13.48 17.35 -16.52
CA PHE A 110 13.60 17.84 -15.14
C PHE A 110 12.37 18.72 -14.84
N GLY A 111 11.22 18.07 -14.71
CA GLY A 111 9.95 18.79 -14.64
C GLY A 111 8.73 17.90 -14.70
N VAL A 112 8.74 16.73 -14.06
CA VAL A 112 7.49 16.04 -13.71
C VAL A 112 6.86 16.85 -12.59
N GLY A 113 6.22 17.97 -12.93
CA GLY A 113 6.07 19.08 -11.98
C GLY A 113 5.08 20.16 -12.40
N GLY A 114 4.07 19.80 -13.21
CA GLY A 114 2.87 20.62 -13.37
C GLY A 114 1.68 20.15 -12.52
N ALA A 115 1.68 18.89 -12.06
CA ALA A 115 0.47 18.28 -11.49
C ALA A 115 0.61 17.07 -10.52
N GLY A 116 1.78 16.71 -9.94
CA GLY A 116 1.72 15.61 -8.95
C GLY A 116 2.96 14.91 -8.40
N PHE A 117 4.18 15.12 -8.92
CA PHE A 117 5.34 14.31 -8.48
C PHE A 117 5.87 14.70 -7.10
N LEU A 118 5.79 15.98 -6.71
CA LEU A 118 6.41 16.48 -5.48
C LEU A 118 5.42 16.60 -4.32
N ASP A 119 4.16 16.94 -4.59
CA ASP A 119 3.15 17.16 -3.54
C ASP A 119 2.49 15.85 -3.07
N GLY A 120 2.31 14.88 -3.98
CA GLY A 120 1.58 13.63 -3.69
C GLY A 120 2.42 12.53 -3.03
N LEU A 121 3.74 12.50 -3.27
CA LEU A 121 4.62 11.41 -2.83
C LEU A 121 4.84 11.35 -1.31
N PHE A 122 4.59 12.44 -0.60
CA PHE A 122 4.59 12.45 0.86
C PHE A 122 3.17 12.37 1.42
N LEU A 123 2.22 13.10 0.82
CA LEU A 123 0.87 13.25 1.35
C LEU A 123 0.07 11.94 1.28
N VAL A 124 0.02 11.28 0.12
CA VAL A 124 -0.82 10.09 -0.09
C VAL A 124 -0.36 8.92 0.79
N PRO A 125 0.95 8.58 0.88
CA PRO A 125 1.42 7.56 1.82
C PRO A 125 1.14 7.90 3.29
N LEU A 126 1.24 9.19 3.67
CA LEU A 126 0.98 9.64 5.04
C LEU A 126 -0.50 9.51 5.40
N GLU A 127 -1.41 9.97 4.55
CA GLU A 127 -2.84 9.86 4.78
C GLU A 127 -3.28 8.38 4.80
N THR A 128 -2.67 7.56 3.94
CA THR A 128 -2.88 6.11 3.93
C THR A 128 -2.41 5.47 5.24
N LEU A 129 -1.25 5.89 5.76
CA LEU A 129 -0.73 5.44 7.04
C LEU A 129 -1.68 5.81 8.19
N MET A 130 -2.25 7.01 8.18
CA MET A 130 -3.25 7.45 9.16
C MET A 130 -4.51 6.59 9.09
N ALA A 131 -5.05 6.37 7.89
CA ALA A 131 -6.22 5.51 7.69
C ALA A 131 -5.95 4.07 8.15
N ALA A 132 -4.78 3.52 7.82
CA ALA A 132 -4.32 2.21 8.27
C ALA A 132 -4.21 2.14 9.80
N ALA A 133 -3.66 3.16 10.46
CA ALA A 133 -3.57 3.20 11.92
C ALA A 133 -4.95 3.19 12.58
N ILE A 134 -5.89 4.00 12.08
CA ILE A 134 -7.28 4.04 12.56
C ILE A 134 -7.96 2.68 12.39
N LEU A 135 -7.86 2.10 11.19
CA LEU A 135 -8.47 0.81 10.88
C LEU A 135 -7.81 -0.35 11.62
N SER A 136 -6.52 -0.25 11.95
CA SER A 136 -5.84 -1.22 12.82
C SER A 136 -6.49 -1.24 14.21
N LYS A 137 -6.69 -0.06 14.83
CA LYS A 137 -7.36 0.06 16.13
C LYS A 137 -8.81 -0.41 16.07
N PHE A 138 -9.54 -0.01 15.04
CA PHE A 138 -10.92 -0.45 14.81
C PHE A 138 -11.01 -1.97 14.63
N GLY A 139 -10.13 -2.58 13.82
CA GLY A 139 -10.07 -4.02 13.60
C GLY A 139 -9.78 -4.80 14.88
N ILE A 140 -8.88 -4.30 15.74
CA ILE A 140 -8.62 -4.88 17.07
C ILE A 140 -9.91 -4.86 17.92
N PHE A 141 -10.62 -3.74 17.94
CA PHE A 141 -11.87 -3.60 18.69
C PHE A 141 -12.96 -4.56 18.18
N MET A 142 -13.15 -4.64 16.86
CA MET A 142 -14.15 -5.51 16.24
C MET A 142 -13.83 -7.00 16.43
N ARG A 143 -12.55 -7.39 16.34
CA ARG A 143 -12.10 -8.76 16.67
C ARG A 143 -12.35 -9.13 18.13
N LYS A 144 -12.19 -8.19 19.07
CA LYS A 144 -12.52 -8.42 20.49
C LYS A 144 -14.01 -8.67 20.72
N ARG A 145 -14.88 -8.08 19.89
CA ARG A 145 -16.33 -8.26 19.94
C ARG A 145 -16.85 -9.44 19.12
N GLY A 146 -15.96 -10.20 18.45
CA GLY A 146 -16.33 -11.36 17.66
C GLY A 146 -16.85 -11.06 16.25
N TYR A 147 -16.82 -9.80 15.78
CA TYR A 147 -17.28 -9.43 14.43
C TYR A 147 -16.33 -9.87 13.33
N PHE A 148 -15.04 -10.02 13.64
CA PHE A 148 -14.03 -10.53 12.71
C PHE A 148 -13.34 -11.74 13.33
N SER A 149 -13.06 -12.75 12.51
CA SER A 149 -12.34 -13.93 12.97
C SER A 149 -10.97 -13.54 13.52
N ARG A 150 -10.65 -14.07 14.70
CA ARG A 150 -9.35 -13.86 15.37
C ARG A 150 -8.23 -14.69 14.76
N ARG A 151 -8.59 -15.75 14.01
CA ARG A 151 -7.70 -16.68 13.29
C ARG A 151 -8.53 -17.35 12.18
N MET A 152 -8.19 -17.14 10.92
CA MET A 152 -8.44 -18.21 9.94
C MET A 152 -7.38 -19.27 10.21
N ASN A 153 -7.75 -20.32 10.93
CA ASN A 153 -6.91 -21.49 11.10
C ASN A 153 -7.25 -22.38 9.90
N LEU A 154 -6.64 -22.09 8.75
CA LEU A 154 -6.95 -22.79 7.49
C LEU A 154 -6.88 -24.32 7.63
N GLU A 155 -6.00 -24.85 8.48
CA GLU A 155 -5.94 -26.29 8.77
C GLU A 155 -7.13 -26.82 9.59
N LYS A 156 -7.68 -26.01 10.50
CA LYS A 156 -8.77 -26.43 11.39
C LYS A 156 -10.16 -26.23 10.78
N ASP A 157 -10.27 -25.30 9.84
CA ASP A 157 -11.51 -24.99 9.11
C ASP A 157 -11.64 -25.81 7.81
N ALA A 158 -10.53 -26.29 7.22
CA ALA A 158 -10.55 -27.19 6.06
C ALA A 158 -10.85 -28.65 6.43
N TYR A 159 -10.48 -29.06 7.64
CA TYR A 159 -10.80 -30.38 8.20
C TYR A 159 -11.37 -30.18 9.61
N PRO A 160 -12.69 -29.98 9.75
CA PRO A 160 -13.29 -30.05 11.08
C PRO A 160 -12.97 -31.44 11.63
N GLU A 161 -12.20 -31.51 12.71
CA GLU A 161 -11.99 -32.78 13.42
C GLU A 161 -13.38 -33.31 13.78
N ASP A 162 -13.78 -34.39 13.12
CA ASP A 162 -15.01 -35.15 13.33
C ASP A 162 -14.90 -35.90 14.68
N LYS A 163 -14.77 -35.14 15.76
CA LYS A 163 -14.83 -35.61 17.14
C LYS A 163 -16.27 -35.51 17.62
N ASP A 164 -17.06 -36.51 17.27
CA ASP A 164 -18.05 -37.15 18.16
C ASP A 164 -19.11 -37.97 17.39
N ARG A 165 -18.70 -39.11 16.82
CA ARG A 165 -19.66 -40.15 16.37
C ARG A 165 -19.29 -41.58 16.77
N ARG A 166 -18.57 -41.77 17.89
CA ARG A 166 -18.44 -43.08 18.53
C ARG A 166 -18.58 -42.97 20.04
N ALA A 167 -19.77 -42.56 20.47
CA ALA A 167 -20.28 -42.84 21.80
C ALA A 167 -21.77 -43.16 21.67
N ARG A 168 -22.06 -44.40 21.25
CA ARG A 168 -23.29 -45.16 21.52
C ARG A 168 -23.08 -46.60 21.05
#